data_AF-A0A439DQN5-F1
#
_entry.id   AF-A0A439DQN5-F1
#
_cell.length_a   1.000
_cell.length_b   1.000
_cell.length_c   1.000
_cell.angle_alpha   90.00
_cell.angle_beta   90.00
_cell.angle_gamma   90.00
#
_symmetry.space_group_name_H-M   'P 1'
#
loop_
_entity.id
_entity.type
_entity.pdbx_description
1 polymer ?
#
loop_
_entity_poly.entity_id
_entity_poly.type
_entity_poly.pdbx_seq_one_letter_code
_entity_poly.pdbx_strand_id
1 'polypeptide(L)'
;MSYLDADAELIRSCLPTGTGVPEDADDLFILYAVLMRAKGEGTQASDVHDAWSAWMSRTEPDHESVRPYDQLAPSVQKEDAPFLIAIRDAARARAEGR
;
A
#
# COMPACT_ATOMS: atom_id res chain seq x y z
N MET A 1 13.45 13.19 -7.11
CA MET A 1 12.58 12.98 -5.96
C MET A 1 11.38 13.89 -6.04
N SER A 2 10.20 13.30 -6.24
CA SER A 2 8.89 13.93 -6.22
C SER A 2 8.34 14.01 -4.78
N TYR A 3 7.25 14.75 -4.58
CA TYR A 3 6.55 14.73 -3.29
C TYR A 3 5.93 13.36 -2.98
N LEU A 4 5.62 12.55 -4.01
CA LEU A 4 5.14 11.19 -3.84
C LEU A 4 6.26 10.26 -3.37
N ASP A 5 7.50 10.51 -3.78
CA ASP A 5 8.66 9.73 -3.32
C ASP A 5 8.89 9.95 -1.82
N ALA A 6 8.72 11.19 -1.35
CA ALA A 6 8.80 11.52 0.07
C ALA A 6 7.63 10.89 0.88
N ASP A 7 6.40 10.97 0.34
CA ASP A 7 5.22 10.33 0.94
C ASP A 7 5.37 8.79 0.95
N ALA A 8 5.95 8.20 -0.11
CA ALA A 8 6.26 6.77 -0.21
C ALA A 8 7.29 6.31 0.83
N GLU A 9 8.33 7.10 1.04
CA GLU A 9 9.35 6.80 2.05
C GLU A 9 8.80 6.92 3.47
N LEU A 10 7.92 7.89 3.71
CA LEU A 10 7.20 7.98 4.97
C LEU A 10 6.38 6.71 5.24
N ILE A 11 5.64 6.21 4.23
CA ILE A 11 4.88 4.95 4.36
C ILE A 11 5.82 3.78 4.65
N ARG A 12 6.96 3.66 3.96
CA ARG A 12 7.96 2.62 4.25
C ARG A 12 8.45 2.68 5.70
N SER A 13 8.71 3.87 6.22
CA SER A 13 9.17 4.07 7.59
C SER A 13 8.14 3.66 8.65
N CYS A 14 6.85 3.63 8.29
CA CYS A 14 5.77 3.19 9.16
C CYS A 14 5.49 1.67 9.10
N LEU A 15 6.21 0.91 8.26
CA LEU A 15 5.98 -0.54 8.18
C LEU A 15 6.51 -1.27 9.42
N PRO A 16 5.78 -2.27 9.93
CA PRO A 16 6.29 -3.15 10.96
C PRO A 16 7.57 -3.88 10.49
N THR A 17 8.55 -3.98 11.38
CA THR A 17 9.78 -4.75 11.13
C THR A 17 9.46 -6.18 10.74
N GLY A 18 10.08 -6.66 9.65
CA GLY A 18 9.87 -8.02 9.14
C GLY A 18 8.67 -8.16 8.21
N THR A 19 7.99 -7.06 7.84
CA THR A 19 7.02 -7.09 6.74
C THR A 19 7.72 -7.50 5.45
N GLY A 20 7.20 -8.52 4.77
CA GLY A 20 7.70 -8.96 3.47
C GLY A 20 7.35 -7.96 2.39
N VAL A 21 8.25 -7.01 2.12
CA VAL A 21 8.11 -6.07 1.01
C VAL A 21 8.62 -6.76 -0.27
N PRO A 22 7.84 -6.76 -1.37
CA PRO A 22 8.32 -7.30 -2.64
C PRO A 22 9.60 -6.60 -3.13
N GLU A 23 10.44 -7.33 -3.86
CA GLU A 23 11.57 -6.72 -4.58
C GLU A 23 11.04 -5.70 -5.60
N ASP A 24 11.79 -4.61 -5.81
CA ASP A 24 11.42 -3.51 -6.72
C ASP A 24 10.02 -2.89 -6.50
N ALA A 25 9.55 -2.89 -5.25
CA ALA A 25 8.26 -2.31 -4.85
C ALA A 25 8.20 -0.77 -4.93
N ASP A 26 9.16 -0.09 -5.57
CA ASP A 26 9.22 1.37 -5.55
C ASP A 26 7.98 2.03 -6.17
N ASP A 27 7.55 1.52 -7.32
CA ASP A 27 6.32 1.98 -7.97
C ASP A 27 5.06 1.66 -7.14
N LEU A 28 5.07 0.55 -6.37
CA LEU A 28 3.97 0.20 -5.47
C LEU A 28 3.82 1.23 -4.36
N PHE A 29 4.90 1.66 -3.72
CA PHE A 29 4.81 2.69 -2.68
C PHE A 29 4.42 4.06 -3.23
N ILE A 30 4.71 4.36 -4.50
CA ILE A 30 4.17 5.56 -5.16
C ILE A 30 2.64 5.46 -5.28
N LEU A 31 2.08 4.30 -5.64
CA LEU A 31 0.63 4.08 -5.64
C LEU A 31 0.04 4.22 -4.23
N TYR A 32 0.70 3.67 -3.22
CA TYR A 32 0.29 3.85 -1.82
C TYR A 32 0.36 5.31 -1.35
N ALA A 33 1.34 6.09 -1.82
CA ALA A 33 1.41 7.52 -1.54
C ALA A 33 0.21 8.28 -2.15
N VAL A 34 -0.19 7.92 -3.37
CA VAL A 34 -1.42 8.48 -4.01
C VAL A 34 -2.66 8.09 -3.20
N LEU A 35 -2.77 6.82 -2.80
CA LEU A 35 -3.87 6.32 -1.99
C LEU A 35 -3.97 7.05 -0.63
N MET A 36 -2.83 7.19 0.07
CA MET A 36 -2.72 7.94 1.32
C MET A 36 -3.20 9.39 1.15
N ARG A 37 -2.85 10.05 0.04
CA ARG A 37 -3.30 11.43 -0.22
C ARG A 37 -4.78 11.54 -0.53
N ALA A 38 -5.35 10.54 -1.22
CA ALA A 38 -6.75 10.52 -1.60
C ALA A 38 -7.68 10.18 -0.44
N LYS A 39 -7.29 9.21 0.41
CA LYS A 39 -8.17 8.64 1.44
C LYS A 39 -7.67 8.83 2.87
N GLY A 40 -6.37 9.08 3.06
CA GLY A 40 -5.75 9.25 4.38
C GLY A 40 -6.04 8.06 5.31
N GLU A 41 -6.43 8.37 6.55
CA GLU A 41 -6.83 7.37 7.54
C GLU A 41 -8.08 6.56 7.13
N GLY A 42 -8.88 7.06 6.17
CA GLY A 42 -10.04 6.37 5.60
C GLY A 42 -9.71 5.29 4.56
N THR A 43 -8.42 5.00 4.32
CA THR A 43 -7.98 3.87 3.50
C THR A 43 -8.49 2.55 4.11
N GLN A 44 -8.92 1.61 3.28
CA GLN A 44 -9.37 0.26 3.66
C GLN A 44 -8.46 -0.79 3.01
N ALA A 45 -8.50 -2.02 3.53
CA ALA A 45 -7.69 -3.12 2.98
C ALA A 45 -7.96 -3.38 1.49
N SER A 46 -9.21 -3.23 1.05
CA SER A 46 -9.55 -3.34 -0.38
C SER A 46 -8.86 -2.29 -1.24
N ASP A 47 -8.65 -1.06 -0.74
CA ASP A 47 -7.95 -0.02 -1.51
C ASP A 47 -6.45 -0.33 -1.64
N VAL A 48 -5.86 -0.90 -0.59
CA VAL A 48 -4.47 -1.37 -0.60
C VAL A 48 -4.32 -2.48 -1.63
N HIS A 49 -5.24 -3.45 -1.61
CA HIS A 49 -5.24 -4.55 -2.56
C HIS A 49 -5.44 -4.09 -4.01
N ASP A 50 -6.32 -3.10 -4.25
CA ASP A 50 -6.52 -2.53 -5.59
C ASP A 50 -5.23 -1.85 -6.10
N ALA A 51 -4.54 -1.10 -5.24
CA ALA A 51 -3.26 -0.48 -5.57
C ALA A 51 -2.15 -1.52 -5.82
N TRP A 52 -2.08 -2.55 -4.98
CA TRP A 52 -1.18 -3.68 -5.16
C TRP A 52 -1.48 -4.43 -6.47
N SER A 53 -2.75 -4.70 -6.76
CA SER A 53 -3.19 -5.37 -7.98
C SER A 53 -2.84 -4.58 -9.23
N ALA A 54 -2.96 -3.25 -9.19
CA ALA A 54 -2.58 -2.37 -10.30
C ALA A 54 -1.06 -2.38 -10.57
N TRP A 55 -0.24 -2.50 -9.52
CA TRP A 55 1.20 -2.70 -9.67
C TRP A 55 1.51 -4.12 -10.18
N MET A 56 0.94 -5.14 -9.53
CA MET A 56 1.17 -6.54 -9.87
C MET A 56 0.74 -6.87 -11.30
N SER A 57 -0.36 -6.29 -11.79
CA SER A 57 -0.81 -6.50 -13.18
C SER A 57 0.19 -6.03 -14.24
N ARG A 58 1.16 -5.19 -13.87
CA ARG A 58 2.24 -4.74 -14.77
C ARG A 58 3.50 -5.58 -14.63
N THR A 59 3.69 -6.22 -13.48
CA THR A 59 4.85 -7.05 -13.15
C THR A 59 4.60 -8.52 -13.51
N GLU A 60 3.48 -9.08 -13.04
CA GLU A 60 3.02 -10.44 -13.29
C GLU A 60 1.49 -10.43 -13.53
N PRO A 61 1.04 -10.21 -14.78
CA PRO A 61 -0.38 -10.07 -15.11
C PRO A 61 -1.25 -11.28 -14.75
N ASP A 62 -0.66 -12.48 -14.74
CA ASP A 62 -1.35 -13.75 -14.48
C ASP A 62 -1.31 -14.15 -12.98
N HIS A 63 -0.81 -13.27 -12.10
CA HIS A 63 -0.71 -13.56 -10.68
C HIS A 63 -2.10 -13.84 -10.07
N GLU A 64 -2.24 -14.95 -9.36
CA GLU A 64 -3.55 -15.46 -8.95
C GLU A 64 -4.34 -14.47 -8.09
N SER A 65 -3.68 -13.70 -7.23
CA SER A 65 -4.35 -12.72 -6.36
C SER A 65 -4.81 -11.44 -7.06
N VAL A 66 -4.54 -11.25 -8.36
CA VAL A 66 -5.05 -10.10 -9.15
C VAL A 66 -6.54 -10.32 -9.46
N ARG A 67 -7.37 -10.14 -8.44
CA ARG A 67 -8.83 -10.26 -8.44
C ARG A 67 -9.42 -9.39 -7.31
N PRO A 68 -10.73 -9.10 -7.30
CA PRO A 68 -11.35 -8.32 -6.23
C PRO A 68 -11.05 -8.85 -4.81
N TYR A 69 -10.84 -7.93 -3.85
CA TYR A 69 -10.44 -8.26 -2.48
C TYR A 69 -11.38 -9.26 -1.78
N ASP A 70 -12.69 -9.12 -2.01
CA ASP A 70 -13.73 -9.99 -1.44
C ASP A 70 -13.73 -11.42 -2.02
N GLN A 71 -12.99 -11.65 -3.11
CA GLN A 71 -12.79 -12.98 -3.72
C GLN A 71 -11.49 -13.66 -3.26
N LEU A 72 -10.69 -12.99 -2.43
CA LEU A 72 -9.48 -13.56 -1.86
C LEU A 72 -9.79 -14.47 -0.67
N ALA A 73 -8.93 -15.46 -0.45
CA ALA A 73 -8.96 -16.21 0.80
C ALA A 73 -8.66 -15.26 1.98
N PRO A 74 -9.27 -15.47 3.17
CA PRO A 74 -9.02 -14.63 4.34
C PRO A 74 -7.55 -14.59 4.80
N SER A 75 -6.73 -15.57 4.43
CA SER A 75 -5.29 -15.54 4.68
C SER A 75 -4.58 -14.51 3.80
N VAL A 76 -4.93 -14.45 2.50
CA VAL A 76 -4.36 -13.51 1.53
C VAL A 76 -4.80 -12.09 1.86
N GLN A 77 -6.07 -11.90 2.22
CA GLN A 77 -6.59 -10.61 2.67
C GLN A 77 -5.82 -9.99 3.86
N LYS A 78 -5.19 -10.83 4.71
CA LYS A 78 -4.39 -10.36 5.85
C LYS A 78 -3.02 -9.85 5.45
N GLU A 79 -2.54 -10.19 4.26
CA GLU A 79 -1.25 -9.74 3.75
C GLU A 79 -1.26 -8.23 3.46
N ASP A 80 -2.42 -7.64 3.18
CA ASP A 80 -2.60 -6.19 3.02
C ASP A 80 -2.54 -5.41 4.35
N ALA A 81 -2.73 -6.07 5.50
CA ALA A 81 -2.91 -5.41 6.78
C ALA A 81 -1.70 -4.56 7.24
N PRO A 82 -0.44 -5.02 7.10
CA PRO A 82 0.73 -4.21 7.45
C PRO A 82 0.82 -2.91 6.63
N PHE A 83 0.51 -2.99 5.33
CA PHE A 83 0.52 -1.83 4.44
C PHE A 83 -0.62 -0.86 4.73
N LEU A 84 -1.82 -1.38 5.03
CA LEU A 84 -2.94 -0.57 5.49
C LEU A 84 -2.59 0.24 6.75
N ILE A 85 -1.98 -0.41 7.74
CA ILE A 85 -1.55 0.25 8.98
C ILE A 85 -0.54 1.34 8.66
N ALA A 86 0.50 1.02 7.87
CA ALA A 86 1.53 1.98 7.51
C ALA A 86 0.99 3.20 6.74
N ILE A 87 0.04 3.01 5.82
CA ILE A 87 -0.60 4.11 5.08
C ILE A 87 -1.37 5.02 6.03
N ARG A 88 -2.11 4.46 6.99
CA ARG A 88 -2.88 5.25 7.96
C ARG A 88 -1.96 6.01 8.93
N ASP A 89 -0.91 5.38 9.40
CA ASP A 89 0.05 6.01 10.31
C ASP A 89 0.84 7.13 9.59
N ALA A 90 1.27 6.90 8.36
CA ALA A 90 1.89 7.92 7.52
C ALA A 90 0.92 9.09 7.23
N ALA A 91 -0.36 8.80 6.97
CA ALA A 91 -1.37 9.84 6.76
C ALA A 91 -1.52 10.74 7.99
N ARG A 92 -1.53 10.15 9.20
CA ARG A 92 -1.59 10.88 10.47
C ARG A 92 -0.34 11.73 10.68
N ALA A 93 0.85 11.15 10.56
CA ALA A 93 2.12 11.87 10.70
C ALA A 93 2.22 13.05 9.73
N ARG A 94 1.76 12.88 8.48
CA ARG A 94 1.71 13.92 7.46
C ARG A 94 0.68 15.03 7.74
N ALA A 95 -0.38 14.74 8.49
CA ALA A 95 -1.34 15.73 8.92
C ALA A 95 -0.81 16.56 10.11
N GLU A 96 -0.08 15.93 11.03
CA GLU A 96 0.53 16.57 12.20
C GLU A 96 1.75 17.44 11.85
N GLY A 97 2.51 17.08 10.81
CA GLY A 97 3.65 17.86 10.31
C GLY A 97 3.28 19.02 9.36
N ARG A 98 2.00 19.34 9.19
CA ARG A 98 1.50 20.41 8.31
C ARG A 98 1.11 21.68 9.07
#